data_AF-G4YXT4-F1
#
_entry.id   AF-G4YXT4-F1
#
_cell.length_a   1.000
_cell.length_b   1.000
_cell.length_c   1.000
_cell.angle_alpha   90.00
_cell.angle_beta   90.00
_cell.angle_gamma   90.00
#
_symmetry.space_group_name_H-M   'P 1'
#
loop_
_entity.id
_entity.type
_entity.pdbx_description
1 polymer ?
#
loop_
_entity_poly.entity_id
_entity_poly.type
_entity_poly.pdbx_seq_one_letter_code
_entity_poly.pdbx_strand_id
1 'polypeptide(L)'
;MARGAVWRQYYQRQFFLSGAPLRTYLQAYNGHREALAARAQTAAAQEEEGEEEDQWDWVPLHVASSVVKEFCFRGRFAEAIEAYASLPLTDAVRRDVVAILQDYEQYPSLLYLYEVHRSMGSGVQPLDVAAELDALKKVGRTEEMDTRFQELPAKEQSRADIQELMGN
;
A
#
# COMPACT_ATOMS: atom_id res chain seq x y z
N MET A 1 21.61 16.95 11.84
CA MET A 1 20.70 16.08 11.06
C MET A 1 19.37 15.74 11.78
N ALA A 2 19.33 15.61 13.11
CA ALA A 2 18.12 15.18 13.85
C ALA A 2 16.89 16.11 13.75
N ARG A 3 17.07 17.45 13.72
CA ARG A 3 15.95 18.40 13.71
C ARG A 3 15.03 18.24 12.47
N GLY A 4 15.60 17.97 11.30
CA GLY A 4 14.81 17.84 10.06
C GLY A 4 13.96 16.56 9.99
N ALA A 5 14.34 15.50 10.70
CA ALA A 5 13.55 14.27 10.78
C ALA A 5 12.35 14.42 11.74
N VAL A 6 12.56 15.07 12.88
CA VAL A 6 11.49 15.34 13.87
C VAL A 6 10.41 16.24 13.30
N TRP A 7 10.79 17.30 12.59
CA TRP A 7 9.82 18.19 11.93
C TRP A 7 9.01 17.46 10.86
N ARG A 8 9.63 16.61 10.05
CA ARG A 8 8.93 15.79 9.05
C ARG A 8 7.90 14.86 9.70
N GLN A 9 8.27 14.15 10.76
CA GLN A 9 7.33 13.29 11.49
C GLN A 9 6.17 14.07 12.11
N TYR A 10 6.43 15.25 12.67
CA TYR A 10 5.38 16.11 13.21
C TYR A 10 4.40 16.55 12.11
N TYR A 11 4.90 17.07 10.99
CA TYR A 11 4.06 17.50 9.87
C TYR A 11 3.27 16.35 9.25
N GLN A 12 3.90 15.19 9.06
CA GLN A 12 3.20 13.98 8.60
C GLN A 12 2.04 13.64 9.53
N ARG A 13 2.27 13.59 10.84
CA ARG A 13 1.21 13.32 11.82
C ARG A 13 0.07 14.33 11.74
N GLN A 14 0.38 15.63 11.69
CA GLN A 14 -0.63 16.69 11.57
C GLN A 14 -1.41 16.60 10.26
N PHE A 15 -0.73 16.25 9.16
CA PHE A 15 -1.38 16.05 7.87
C PHE A 15 -2.37 14.87 7.92
N PHE A 16 -1.97 13.72 8.44
CA PHE A 16 -2.88 12.57 8.54
C PHE A 16 -4.03 12.81 9.52
N LEU A 17 -3.86 13.72 10.49
CA LEU A 17 -4.95 14.14 11.39
C LEU A 17 -5.96 15.07 10.72
N SER A 18 -5.59 15.79 9.65
CA SER A 18 -6.50 16.74 8.99
C SER A 18 -7.52 16.08 8.06
N GLY A 19 -7.39 14.77 7.81
CA GLY A 19 -8.24 14.05 6.85
C GLY A 19 -7.92 14.36 5.39
N ALA A 20 -6.87 15.14 5.10
CA ALA A 20 -6.51 15.48 3.73
C ALA A 20 -6.19 14.22 2.90
N PRO A 21 -6.52 14.23 1.58
CA PRO A 21 -6.32 13.08 0.70
C PRO A 21 -4.85 12.88 0.33
N LEU A 22 -4.50 11.68 -0.15
CA LEU A 22 -3.14 11.29 -0.56
C LEU A 22 -2.51 12.33 -1.49
N ARG A 23 -3.25 12.77 -2.51
CA ARG A 23 -2.75 13.74 -3.50
C ARG A 23 -2.26 15.05 -2.87
N THR A 24 -2.99 15.56 -1.87
CA THR A 24 -2.60 16.80 -1.17
C THR A 24 -1.33 16.59 -0.35
N TYR A 25 -1.13 15.40 0.22
CA TYR A 25 0.11 15.06 0.94
C TYR A 25 1.30 15.09 -0.02
N LEU A 26 1.17 14.41 -1.16
CA LEU A 26 2.26 14.27 -2.13
C LEU A 26 2.60 15.61 -2.79
N GLN A 27 1.61 16.45 -3.08
CA GLN A 27 1.85 17.83 -3.56
C GLN A 27 2.62 18.67 -2.54
N ALA A 28 2.21 18.64 -1.27
CA ALA A 28 2.91 19.36 -0.20
C ALA A 28 4.34 18.82 0.01
N TYR A 29 4.50 17.49 -0.08
CA TYR A 29 5.80 16.84 0.01
C TYR A 29 6.72 17.24 -1.16
N ASN A 30 6.20 17.26 -2.39
CA ASN A 30 6.97 17.70 -3.57
C ASN A 30 7.41 19.16 -3.43
N GLY A 31 6.48 20.07 -3.08
CA GLY A 31 6.82 21.48 -2.88
C GLY A 31 7.84 21.70 -1.76
N HIS A 32 7.81 20.89 -0.70
CA HIS A 32 8.84 20.94 0.34
C HIS A 32 10.20 20.44 -0.18
N ARG A 33 10.21 19.36 -0.96
CA ARG A 33 11.42 18.82 -1.59
C ARG A 33 12.06 19.84 -2.53
N GLU A 34 11.27 20.46 -3.40
CA GLU A 34 11.69 21.52 -4.32
C GLU A 34 12.22 22.74 -3.57
N ALA A 35 11.56 23.19 -2.50
CA ALA A 35 12.04 24.32 -1.71
C ALA A 35 13.37 24.02 -1.01
N LEU A 36 13.57 22.78 -0.54
CA LEU A 36 14.85 22.33 0.02
C LEU A 36 15.92 22.24 -1.06
N ALA A 37 15.57 21.74 -2.25
CA ALA A 37 16.47 21.66 -3.40
C ALA A 37 16.87 23.07 -3.86
N ALA A 38 15.92 24.00 -4.04
CA ALA A 38 16.19 25.40 -4.39
C ALA A 38 17.09 26.09 -3.35
N ARG A 39 16.86 25.83 -2.05
CA ARG A 39 17.72 26.32 -0.97
C ARG A 39 19.13 25.71 -1.01
N ALA A 40 19.27 24.48 -1.49
CA ALA A 40 20.58 23.88 -1.73
C ALA A 40 21.22 24.39 -3.04
N GLN A 41 20.42 24.67 -4.07
CA GLN A 41 20.82 25.12 -5.39
C GLN A 41 21.18 26.61 -5.46
N THR A 42 20.79 27.43 -4.47
CA THR A 42 21.46 28.72 -4.21
C THR A 42 22.97 28.57 -3.88
N ALA A 43 23.51 27.34 -3.81
CA ALA A 43 24.95 27.03 -3.76
C ALA A 43 25.50 26.20 -4.95
N ALA A 44 24.68 25.69 -5.87
CA ALA A 44 25.11 25.08 -7.14
C ALA A 44 23.89 24.78 -8.02
N ALA A 45 23.88 25.31 -9.24
CA ALA A 45 22.83 25.11 -10.23
C ALA A 45 22.69 23.65 -10.66
N GLN A 46 21.45 23.15 -10.79
CA GLN A 46 20.89 22.62 -12.04
C GLN A 46 19.49 22.04 -11.83
N GLU A 47 18.59 22.43 -12.73
CA GLU A 47 17.25 21.89 -12.96
C GLU A 47 17.35 20.54 -13.69
N GLU A 48 16.40 19.65 -13.42
CA GLU A 48 15.89 18.69 -14.41
C GLU A 48 14.36 18.63 -14.29
N GLU A 49 13.69 19.14 -15.34
CA GLU A 49 12.36 18.71 -15.80
C GLU A 49 12.54 17.27 -16.35
N GLY A 50 11.68 16.29 -16.08
CA GLY A 50 10.25 16.30 -16.31
C GLY A 50 9.95 15.24 -17.38
N GLU A 51 9.92 13.97 -16.98
CA GLU A 51 9.39 12.87 -17.79
C GLU A 51 8.13 12.32 -17.09
N GLU A 52 7.01 12.38 -17.81
CA GLU A 52 5.74 11.77 -17.44
C GLU A 52 5.84 10.24 -17.53
N GLU A 53 6.42 9.58 -16.54
CA GLU A 53 6.19 8.16 -16.29
C GLU A 53 5.83 7.98 -14.82
N ASP A 54 4.62 7.44 -14.60
CA ASP A 54 3.93 7.20 -13.32
C ASP A 54 3.95 8.36 -12.31
N GLN A 55 2.77 8.96 -12.09
CA GLN A 55 2.54 10.22 -11.34
C GLN A 55 3.28 10.33 -9.99
N TRP A 56 3.69 9.21 -9.39
CA TRP A 56 4.32 9.13 -8.08
C TRP A 56 5.62 8.31 -8.02
N ASP A 57 6.24 7.96 -9.14
CA ASP A 57 7.49 7.17 -9.16
C ASP A 57 8.69 7.90 -8.53
N TRP A 58 8.63 9.23 -8.55
CA TRP A 58 9.61 10.09 -7.88
C TRP A 58 9.54 10.01 -6.35
N VAL A 59 8.48 9.41 -5.77
CA VAL A 59 8.29 9.33 -4.32
C VAL A 59 9.28 8.32 -3.70
N PRO A 60 10.15 8.74 -2.76
CA PRO A 60 11.09 7.81 -2.15
C PRO A 60 10.40 6.64 -1.43
N LEU A 61 10.90 5.42 -1.60
CA LEU A 61 10.31 4.19 -1.04
C LEU A 61 9.95 4.27 0.46
N HIS A 62 10.82 4.89 1.27
CA HIS A 62 10.57 5.05 2.71
C HIS A 62 9.39 5.98 3.01
N VAL A 63 9.14 6.99 2.15
CA VAL A 63 7.97 7.86 2.25
C VAL A 63 6.72 7.11 1.81
N ALA A 64 6.78 6.41 0.68
CA ALA A 64 5.66 5.59 0.21
C ALA A 64 5.22 4.57 1.26
N SER A 65 6.17 3.84 1.84
CA SER A 65 5.92 2.88 2.93
C SER A 65 5.31 3.53 4.17
N SER A 66 5.82 4.71 4.57
CA SER A 66 5.27 5.43 5.72
C SER A 66 3.83 5.89 5.48
N VAL A 67 3.52 6.36 4.26
CA VAL A 67 2.21 6.90 3.90
C VAL A 67 1.15 5.82 3.93
N VAL A 68 1.39 4.69 3.26
CA VAL A 68 0.42 3.59 3.21
C VAL A 68 0.15 3.02 4.60
N LYS A 69 1.18 2.87 5.44
CA LYS A 69 1.04 2.38 6.82
C LYS A 69 0.26 3.36 7.71
N GLU A 70 0.51 4.66 7.59
CA GLU A 70 -0.26 5.65 8.35
C GLU A 70 -1.74 5.64 7.95
N PHE A 71 -2.09 5.47 6.67
CA PHE A 71 -3.50 5.31 6.29
C PHE A 71 -4.13 4.07 6.92
N CYS A 72 -3.44 2.92 6.90
CA CYS A 72 -3.93 1.71 7.56
C CYS A 72 -4.14 1.93 9.06
N PHE A 73 -3.15 2.46 9.79
CA PHE A 73 -3.22 2.67 11.25
C PHE A 73 -4.29 3.69 11.68
N ARG A 74 -4.76 4.52 10.76
CA ARG A 74 -5.84 5.50 11.01
C ARG A 74 -7.22 5.00 10.57
N GLY A 75 -7.33 3.76 10.09
CA GLY A 75 -8.59 3.21 9.59
C GLY A 75 -9.03 3.77 8.24
N ARG A 76 -8.13 4.46 7.52
CA ARG A 76 -8.40 5.07 6.21
C ARG A 76 -8.06 4.08 5.09
N PHE A 77 -8.79 2.97 5.05
CA PHE A 77 -8.44 1.84 4.19
C PHE A 77 -8.64 2.10 2.70
N ALA A 78 -9.59 2.95 2.32
CA ALA A 78 -9.77 3.34 0.92
C ALA A 78 -8.53 4.08 0.40
N GLU A 79 -8.04 5.06 1.16
CA GLU A 79 -6.83 5.82 0.84
C GLU A 79 -5.56 4.96 0.96
N ALA A 80 -5.55 3.99 1.88
CA ALA A 80 -4.47 3.01 1.95
C ALA A 80 -4.38 2.16 0.67
N ILE A 81 -5.52 1.71 0.13
CA ILE A 81 -5.58 0.92 -1.10
C ILE A 81 -5.23 1.78 -2.32
N GLU A 82 -5.68 3.03 -2.36
CA GLU A 82 -5.25 4.00 -3.38
C GLU A 82 -3.73 4.17 -3.36
N ALA A 83 -3.15 4.42 -2.18
CA ALA A 83 -1.69 4.54 -2.01
C ALA A 83 -0.95 3.23 -2.34
N TYR A 84 -1.55 2.08 -2.04
CA TYR A 84 -1.00 0.77 -2.36
C TYR A 84 -0.85 0.56 -3.87
N ALA A 85 -1.85 0.98 -4.64
CA ALA A 85 -1.89 0.82 -6.09
C ALA A 85 -0.96 1.80 -6.81
N SER A 86 -0.81 3.01 -6.27
CA SER A 86 -0.22 4.14 -6.98
C SER A 86 1.18 4.54 -6.52
N LEU A 87 1.66 4.07 -5.36
CA LEU A 87 3.00 4.39 -4.86
C LEU A 87 4.00 3.26 -5.14
N PRO A 88 5.29 3.59 -5.29
CA PRO A 88 6.35 2.59 -5.42
C PRO A 88 6.54 1.88 -4.08
N LEU A 89 5.97 0.68 -3.96
CA LEU A 89 6.05 -0.17 -2.77
C LEU A 89 6.83 -1.45 -3.06
N THR A 90 7.62 -1.88 -2.09
CA THR A 90 8.28 -3.20 -2.12
C THR A 90 7.29 -4.30 -1.75
N ASP A 91 7.53 -5.53 -2.20
CA ASP A 91 6.68 -6.68 -1.88
C ASP A 91 6.55 -6.92 -0.37
N ALA A 92 7.59 -6.59 0.41
CA ALA A 92 7.55 -6.65 1.86
C ALA A 92 6.50 -5.70 2.44
N VAL A 93 6.46 -4.45 1.97
CA VAL A 93 5.45 -3.47 2.42
C VAL A 93 4.06 -3.89 1.96
N ARG A 94 3.94 -4.46 0.76
CA ARG A 94 2.64 -4.97 0.27
C ARG A 94 2.09 -6.08 1.16
N ARG A 95 2.95 -7.01 1.61
CA ARG A 95 2.60 -8.04 2.59
C ARG A 95 2.26 -7.46 3.97
N ASP A 96 2.99 -6.44 4.42
CA ASP A 96 2.66 -5.75 5.68
C ASP A 96 1.25 -5.14 5.64
N VAL A 97 0.83 -4.55 4.51
CA VAL A 97 -0.52 -3.97 4.36
C VAL A 97 -1.60 -5.04 4.47
N VAL A 98 -1.40 -6.20 3.84
CA VAL A 98 -2.30 -7.35 3.96
C VAL A 98 -2.45 -7.77 5.42
N ALA A 99 -1.33 -7.94 6.13
CA ALA A 99 -1.33 -8.31 7.54
C ALA A 99 -2.09 -7.29 8.41
N ILE A 100 -1.87 -5.99 8.19
CA ILE A 100 -2.59 -4.94 8.96
C ILE A 100 -4.11 -4.99 8.70
N LEU A 101 -4.53 -5.22 7.46
CA LEU A 101 -5.97 -5.35 7.14
C LEU A 101 -6.60 -6.58 7.79
N GLN A 102 -5.86 -7.69 7.86
CA GLN A 102 -6.29 -8.90 8.58
C GLN A 102 -6.39 -8.66 10.09
N ASP A 103 -5.37 -8.02 10.69
CA ASP A 103 -5.32 -7.72 12.11
C ASP A 103 -6.46 -6.78 12.57
N TYR A 104 -6.93 -5.91 11.67
CA TYR A 104 -8.08 -5.04 11.89
C TYR A 104 -9.41 -5.63 11.43
N GLU A 105 -9.43 -6.91 11.01
CA GLU A 105 -10.62 -7.63 10.55
C GLU A 105 -11.36 -6.90 9.41
N GLN A 106 -10.62 -6.15 8.57
CA GLN A 106 -11.18 -5.37 7.47
C GLN A 106 -11.30 -6.22 6.21
N TYR A 107 -12.02 -7.33 6.31
CA TYR A 107 -12.13 -8.32 5.24
C TYR A 107 -12.69 -7.74 3.92
N PRO A 108 -13.71 -6.85 3.89
CA PRO A 108 -14.15 -6.24 2.64
C PRO A 108 -13.06 -5.42 1.94
N SER A 109 -12.29 -4.64 2.71
CA SER A 109 -11.16 -3.86 2.18
C SER A 109 -10.01 -4.76 1.72
N LEU A 110 -9.77 -5.86 2.44
CA LEU A 110 -8.78 -6.86 2.04
C LEU A 110 -9.12 -7.49 0.70
N LEU A 111 -10.38 -7.94 0.50
CA LEU A 111 -10.82 -8.52 -0.78
C LEU A 111 -10.68 -7.52 -1.93
N TYR A 112 -11.05 -6.26 -1.71
CA TYR A 112 -10.84 -5.20 -2.71
C TYR A 112 -9.35 -4.97 -3.00
N LEU A 113 -8.48 -5.04 -1.99
CA LEU A 113 -7.03 -4.96 -2.20
C LEU A 113 -6.52 -6.11 -3.08
N TYR A 114 -7.02 -7.34 -2.93
CA TYR A 114 -6.64 -8.46 -3.81
C TYR A 114 -7.10 -8.24 -5.25
N GLU A 115 -8.28 -7.66 -5.47
CA GLU A 115 -8.73 -7.27 -6.82
C GLU A 115 -7.80 -6.23 -7.44
N VAL A 116 -7.47 -5.19 -6.67
CA VAL A 116 -6.52 -4.15 -7.09
C VAL A 116 -5.14 -4.75 -7.38
N HIS A 117 -4.61 -5.61 -6.51
CA HIS A 117 -3.30 -6.25 -6.70
C HIS A 117 -3.26 -7.10 -7.96
N ARG A 118 -4.32 -7.87 -8.23
CA ARG A 118 -4.44 -8.65 -9.48
C ARG A 118 -4.42 -7.76 -10.72
N SER A 119 -4.99 -6.55 -10.64
CA SER A 119 -4.96 -5.59 -11.75
C SER A 119 -3.56 -5.00 -12.03
N MET A 120 -2.65 -5.05 -11.06
CA MET A 120 -1.26 -4.59 -11.22
C MET A 120 -0.41 -5.54 -12.09
N GLY A 121 -0.91 -6.74 -12.39
CA GLY A 121 -0.28 -7.70 -13.30
C GLY A 121 0.99 -8.35 -12.73
N SER A 122 1.81 -8.92 -13.62
CA SER A 122 2.98 -9.73 -13.26
C SER A 122 4.19 -8.94 -12.76
N GLY A 123 4.10 -7.60 -12.67
CA GLY A 123 5.18 -6.74 -12.18
C GLY A 123 5.38 -6.79 -10.67
N VAL A 124 4.48 -7.44 -9.94
CA VAL A 124 4.49 -7.52 -8.47
C VAL A 124 4.43 -8.97 -8.03
N GLN A 125 5.08 -9.34 -6.93
CA GLN A 125 4.97 -10.70 -6.41
C GLN A 125 3.52 -11.04 -6.03
N PRO A 126 3.05 -12.27 -6.31
CA PRO A 126 1.76 -12.74 -5.83
C PRO A 126 1.66 -12.64 -4.30
N LEU A 127 0.50 -12.20 -3.81
CA LEU A 127 0.17 -12.22 -2.38
C LEU A 127 -0.19 -13.65 -1.94
N ASP A 128 -0.11 -13.90 -0.64
CA ASP A 128 -0.52 -15.19 -0.09
C ASP A 128 -2.03 -15.38 -0.24
N VAL A 129 -2.44 -16.47 -0.86
CA VAL A 129 -3.85 -16.74 -1.17
C VAL A 129 -4.64 -17.16 0.08
N ALA A 130 -3.98 -17.72 1.10
CA ALA A 130 -4.64 -18.13 2.34
C ALA A 130 -5.39 -16.95 3.00
N ALA A 131 -4.81 -15.75 2.96
CA ALA A 131 -5.42 -14.54 3.50
C ALA A 131 -6.69 -14.10 2.74
N GLU A 132 -6.72 -14.29 1.42
CA GLU A 132 -7.91 -14.02 0.60
C GLU A 132 -9.03 -15.02 0.88
N LEU A 133 -8.70 -16.32 0.95
CA LEU A 133 -9.68 -17.37 1.23
C LEU A 133 -10.27 -17.24 2.63
N ASP A 134 -9.44 -16.94 3.64
CA ASP A 134 -9.93 -16.67 4.98
C ASP A 134 -10.88 -15.46 4.98
N ALA A 135 -10.53 -14.37 4.29
CA ALA A 135 -11.41 -13.21 4.18
C ALA A 135 -12.76 -13.53 3.51
N LEU A 136 -12.76 -14.33 2.42
CA LEU A 136 -13.99 -14.78 1.77
C LEU A 136 -14.85 -15.63 2.72
N LYS A 137 -14.22 -16.54 3.48
CA LYS A 137 -14.90 -17.35 4.50
C LYS A 137 -15.54 -16.49 5.58
N LYS A 138 -14.81 -15.49 6.10
CA LYS A 138 -15.27 -14.59 7.17
C LYS A 138 -16.43 -13.70 6.73
N VAL A 139 -16.46 -13.29 5.46
CA VAL A 139 -17.56 -12.49 4.88
C VAL A 139 -18.73 -13.39 4.41
N GLY A 140 -18.58 -14.72 4.46
CA GLY A 140 -19.63 -15.67 4.08
C GLY A 140 -19.79 -15.86 2.56
N ARG A 141 -18.80 -15.46 1.76
CA ARG A 141 -18.78 -15.62 0.29
C ARG A 141 -18.21 -16.99 -0.10
N THR A 142 -18.84 -18.08 0.37
CA THR A 142 -18.30 -19.44 0.24
C THR A 142 -18.24 -19.94 -1.21
N GLU A 143 -19.22 -19.59 -2.05
CA GLU A 143 -19.23 -19.99 -3.48
C GLU A 143 -18.04 -19.38 -4.25
N GLU A 144 -17.70 -18.15 -3.93
CA GLU A 144 -16.54 -17.48 -4.51
C GLU A 144 -15.23 -18.03 -3.95
N MET A 145 -15.19 -18.36 -2.66
CA MET A 145 -14.06 -19.06 -2.04
C MET A 145 -13.79 -20.39 -2.75
N ASP A 146 -14.83 -21.19 -3.01
CA ASP A 146 -14.71 -22.45 -3.74
C ASP A 146 -14.20 -22.22 -5.17
N THR A 147 -14.76 -21.24 -5.87
CA THR A 147 -14.33 -20.88 -7.22
C THR A 147 -12.85 -20.48 -7.23
N ARG A 148 -12.44 -19.61 -6.30
CA ARG A 148 -11.05 -19.18 -6.15
C ARG A 148 -10.13 -20.35 -5.83
N PHE A 149 -10.51 -21.24 -4.92
CA PHE A 149 -9.73 -22.42 -4.57
C PHE A 149 -9.49 -23.32 -5.79
N GLN A 150 -10.51 -23.53 -6.64
CA GLN A 150 -10.39 -24.35 -7.86
C GLN A 150 -9.49 -23.69 -8.93
N GLU A 151 -9.42 -22.36 -8.98
CA GLU A 151 -8.51 -21.62 -9.87
C GLU A 151 -7.04 -21.72 -9.46
N LEU A 152 -6.74 -22.16 -8.24
CA LEU A 152 -5.38 -22.20 -7.72
C LEU A 152 -4.54 -23.33 -8.34
N PRO A 153 -3.21 -23.12 -8.46
CA PRO A 153 -2.29 -24.21 -8.77
C PRO A 153 -2.39 -25.34 -7.73
N ALA A 154 -2.24 -26.59 -8.18
CA ALA A 154 -2.33 -27.77 -7.31
C ALA A 154 -1.40 -27.71 -6.08
N LYS A 155 -0.25 -27.04 -6.21
CA LYS A 155 0.70 -26.81 -5.10
C LYS A 155 0.10 -25.94 -3.98
N GLU A 156 -0.63 -24.88 -4.34
CA GLU A 156 -1.30 -24.01 -3.37
C GLU A 156 -2.51 -24.74 -2.79
N GLN A 157 -3.29 -25.44 -3.62
CA GLN A 157 -4.42 -26.23 -3.14
C GLN A 157 -4.00 -27.24 -2.07
N SER A 158 -2.86 -27.91 -2.22
CA SER A 158 -2.40 -28.92 -1.26
C SER A 158 -1.83 -28.36 0.05
N ARG A 159 -1.78 -27.03 0.24
CA ARG A 159 -1.26 -26.45 1.49
C ARG A 159 -2.21 -26.75 2.65
N ALA A 160 -1.63 -27.11 3.79
CA ALA A 160 -2.40 -27.55 4.95
C ALA A 160 -3.32 -26.46 5.53
N ASP A 161 -2.85 -25.21 5.58
CA ASP A 161 -3.61 -24.05 6.01
C ASP A 161 -4.82 -23.78 5.10
N ILE A 162 -4.65 -23.91 3.79
CA ILE A 162 -5.73 -23.76 2.81
C ILE A 162 -6.75 -24.92 2.94
N GLN A 163 -6.30 -26.16 3.11
CA GLN A 163 -7.21 -27.30 3.31
C GLN A 163 -8.04 -27.16 4.60
N GLU A 164 -7.43 -26.69 5.69
CA GLU A 164 -8.13 -26.37 6.94
C GLU A 164 -9.19 -25.28 6.73
N LEU A 165 -8.89 -24.24 5.93
CA LEU A 165 -9.86 -23.22 5.57
C LEU A 165 -11.03 -23.78 4.75
N MET A 166 -10.78 -24.71 3.83
CA MET A 166 -11.82 -25.38 3.05
C MET A 166 -12.63 -26.42 3.86
N GLY A 167 -12.13 -26.83 5.03
CA GLY A 167 -12.77 -27.84 5.88
C GLY A 167 -12.55 -29.28 5.40
N ASN A 168 -11.44 -29.52 4.69
CA ASN A 168 -11.05 -30.82 4.13
C ASN A 168 -10.00 -31.54 4.99
#